data_AF-A0A5N6KY93-F1
#
_entry.id   AF-A0A5N6KY93-F1
#
_cell.length_a   1.000
_cell.length_b   1.000
_cell.length_c   1.000
_cell.angle_alpha   90.00
_cell.angle_beta   90.00
_cell.angle_gamma   90.00
#
_symmetry.space_group_name_H-M   'P 1'
#
loop_
_entity.id
_entity.type
_entity.pdbx_description
1 polymer ?
#
loop_
_entity_poly.entity_id
_entity_poly.type
_entity_poly.pdbx_seq_one_letter_code
_entity_poly.pdbx_strand_id
1 'polypeptide(L)'
;MTGLRAMICLAIPATSSAQRVRGTSGHEVEIDLLAGQCILRTIRGLVATYLGNACDAQLTTNFNEDEEPYQRLLLASCRVMQILRAKKDMSINRLQQQLVQESVLMPHEEDRDKRKQHQLIFGILGWISLLYLPAPHVRIESFKINGIAMIPPKKTSVNSEKAQRPIDELLRAFGPILPTSPDHFDPSPSSAPHSRLKFHVASLSAATLISLTKVKLVWVEAISAHLEFDTTIPELYIFKLPSFCNLQQSDDSIISV
;
A
#
# COMPACT_ATOMS: atom_id res chain seq x y z
N MET A 1 4.07 1.34 17.72
CA MET A 1 2.76 0.78 17.24
C MET A 1 1.74 1.87 16.86
N THR A 2 2.20 3.10 16.59
CA THR A 2 1.40 4.22 16.04
C THR A 2 1.41 4.24 14.50
N GLY A 3 2.51 3.80 13.87
CA GLY A 3 2.67 3.85 12.40
C GLY A 3 1.70 3.04 11.54
N LEU A 4 1.04 1.98 12.05
CA LEU A 4 0.01 1.26 11.28
C LEU A 4 -1.36 1.97 11.29
N ARG A 5 -1.62 2.84 12.29
CA ARG A 5 -2.86 3.64 12.37
C ARG A 5 -2.86 4.79 11.39
N ALA A 6 -1.71 5.46 11.29
CA ALA A 6 -1.41 6.40 10.23
C ALA A 6 -1.80 5.76 8.90
N MET A 7 -1.22 4.59 8.62
CA MET A 7 -1.17 3.87 7.33
C MET A 7 -2.48 3.59 6.58
N ILE A 8 -3.64 3.89 7.17
CA ILE A 8 -4.96 3.41 6.71
C ILE A 8 -6.00 4.54 6.68
N CYS A 9 -5.71 5.74 7.21
CA CYS A 9 -6.74 6.76 7.48
C CYS A 9 -7.31 7.51 6.27
N LEU A 10 -6.69 7.56 5.08
CA LEU A 10 -7.15 8.48 4.02
C LEU A 10 -7.29 7.87 2.63
N ALA A 11 -8.56 7.72 2.24
CA ALA A 11 -9.01 7.64 0.86
C ALA A 11 -10.35 8.37 0.66
N ILE A 12 -10.84 9.09 1.69
CA ILE A 12 -12.13 9.76 1.71
C ILE A 12 -12.00 11.01 2.60
N PRO A 13 -11.87 12.20 2.00
CA PRO A 13 -12.07 13.48 2.68
C PRO A 13 -13.57 13.78 2.73
N ALA A 14 -14.04 14.24 3.88
CA ALA A 14 -15.39 14.75 4.04
C ALA A 14 -15.43 16.21 3.56
N THR A 15 -15.69 16.45 2.28
CA THR A 15 -15.95 17.82 1.77
C THR A 15 -17.02 17.88 0.67
N SER A 16 -18.21 18.36 1.08
CA SER A 16 -19.27 19.19 0.47
C SER A 16 -19.47 19.39 -1.05
N SER A 17 -18.81 18.67 -1.95
CA SER A 17 -19.14 18.72 -3.38
C SER A 17 -18.92 17.37 -4.05
N ALA A 18 -19.71 16.37 -3.64
CA ALA A 18 -19.62 15.00 -4.12
C ALA A 18 -20.73 14.61 -5.10
N GLN A 19 -20.36 13.71 -6.01
CA GLN A 19 -21.29 12.97 -6.86
C GLN A 19 -21.65 11.66 -6.14
N ARG A 20 -22.95 11.43 -5.90
CA ARG A 20 -23.47 10.32 -5.09
C ARG A 20 -23.35 8.96 -5.81
N VAL A 21 -22.74 7.97 -5.17
CA VAL A 21 -22.82 6.55 -5.55
C VAL A 21 -23.57 5.81 -4.46
N ARG A 22 -24.65 5.11 -4.83
CA ARG A 22 -25.60 4.48 -3.89
C ARG A 22 -25.20 3.03 -3.61
N GLY A 23 -24.75 2.73 -2.39
CA GLY A 23 -24.51 1.36 -1.92
C GLY A 23 -25.75 0.72 -1.30
N THR A 24 -25.86 -0.61 -1.38
CA THR A 24 -27.02 -1.40 -0.92
C THR A 24 -27.16 -1.55 0.60
N SER A 25 -26.17 -1.11 1.40
CA SER A 25 -26.16 -1.25 2.87
C SER A 25 -26.43 0.04 3.65
N GLY A 26 -26.91 1.11 3.00
CA GLY A 26 -27.25 2.37 3.69
C GLY A 26 -26.07 3.17 4.23
N HIS A 27 -24.83 2.71 4.02
CA HIS A 27 -23.62 3.46 4.29
C HIS A 27 -23.16 4.16 3.01
N GLU A 28 -23.41 5.47 2.92
CA GLU A 28 -22.90 6.32 1.84
C GLU A 28 -21.39 6.50 1.96
N VAL A 29 -20.67 6.28 0.85
CA VAL A 29 -19.22 6.43 0.76
C VAL A 29 -18.93 7.60 -0.16
N GLU A 30 -18.57 8.75 0.42
CA GLU A 30 -18.14 9.94 -0.30
C GLU A 30 -16.66 9.78 -0.67
N ILE A 31 -16.23 10.10 -1.90
CA ILE A 31 -14.81 10.01 -2.30
C ILE A 31 -14.42 11.37 -2.90
N ASP A 32 -13.34 12.00 -2.43
CA ASP A 32 -12.83 13.21 -3.09
C ASP A 32 -12.43 12.91 -4.52
N LEU A 33 -13.08 13.58 -5.46
CA LEU A 33 -13.16 13.15 -6.84
C LEU A 33 -11.79 13.16 -7.56
N LEU A 34 -10.90 14.10 -7.25
CA LEU A 34 -9.64 14.30 -8.00
C LEU A 34 -8.48 13.44 -7.47
N ALA A 35 -8.27 13.46 -6.15
CA ALA A 35 -7.32 12.61 -5.45
C ALA A 35 -7.70 11.13 -5.60
N GLY A 36 -8.98 10.84 -5.40
CA GLY A 36 -9.60 9.54 -5.66
C GLY A 36 -9.35 9.10 -7.10
N GLN A 37 -9.61 9.94 -8.12
CA GLN A 37 -9.40 9.55 -9.51
C GLN A 37 -7.94 9.20 -9.87
N CYS A 38 -6.94 9.86 -9.30
CA CYS A 38 -5.53 9.52 -9.55
C CYS A 38 -5.13 8.19 -8.90
N ILE A 39 -5.55 7.98 -7.65
CA ILE A 39 -5.36 6.70 -6.96
C ILE A 39 -6.12 5.60 -7.72
N LEU A 40 -7.38 5.83 -8.08
CA LEU A 40 -8.20 4.90 -8.84
C LEU A 40 -7.64 4.61 -10.22
N ARG A 41 -7.04 5.56 -10.95
CA ARG A 41 -6.35 5.26 -12.22
C ARG A 41 -5.11 4.41 -12.02
N THR A 42 -4.36 4.65 -10.94
CA THR A 42 -3.17 3.87 -10.63
C THR A 42 -3.55 2.46 -10.19
N ILE A 43 -4.52 2.34 -9.28
CA ILE A 43 -5.15 1.09 -8.90
C ILE A 43 -5.69 0.41 -10.15
N ARG A 44 -6.35 1.10 -11.09
CA ARG A 44 -6.81 0.51 -12.36
C ARG A 44 -5.69 -0.11 -13.17
N GLY A 45 -4.58 0.61 -13.36
CA GLY A 45 -3.43 0.09 -14.10
C GLY A 45 -2.82 -1.13 -13.38
N LEU A 46 -2.62 -1.04 -12.07
CA LEU A 46 -2.08 -2.14 -11.26
C LEU A 46 -3.05 -3.33 -11.26
N VAL A 47 -4.32 -3.10 -11.00
CA VAL A 47 -5.38 -4.11 -11.05
C VAL A 47 -5.44 -4.77 -12.42
N ALA A 48 -5.47 -4.04 -13.53
CA ALA A 48 -5.53 -4.64 -14.86
C ALA A 48 -4.29 -5.50 -15.18
N THR A 49 -3.12 -5.17 -14.62
CA THR A 49 -1.88 -5.91 -14.86
C THR A 49 -1.73 -7.13 -13.94
N TYR A 50 -2.38 -7.12 -12.78
CA TYR A 50 -2.25 -8.14 -11.73
C TYR A 50 -3.48 -9.04 -11.57
N LEU A 51 -4.67 -8.52 -11.89
CA LEU A 51 -5.94 -9.24 -11.91
C LEU A 51 -6.23 -9.75 -13.32
N GLY A 52 -5.83 -10.98 -13.59
CA GLY A 52 -6.67 -11.81 -14.45
C GLY A 52 -8.03 -12.08 -13.78
N ASN A 53 -8.89 -12.86 -14.44
CA ASN A 53 -10.23 -13.27 -13.97
C ASN A 53 -10.27 -13.98 -12.59
N ALA A 54 -9.12 -14.26 -11.98
CA ALA A 54 -8.99 -15.09 -10.78
C ALA A 54 -9.44 -14.41 -9.47
N CYS A 55 -9.40 -13.08 -9.38
CA CYS A 55 -9.78 -12.39 -8.14
C CYS A 55 -11.30 -12.19 -8.04
N ASP A 56 -11.98 -12.00 -9.17
CA ASP A 56 -13.45 -11.86 -9.18
C ASP A 56 -14.13 -13.14 -8.66
N ALA A 57 -13.53 -14.29 -8.96
CA ALA A 57 -13.97 -15.59 -8.44
C ALA A 57 -13.87 -15.74 -6.91
N GLN A 58 -13.27 -14.78 -6.19
CA GLN A 58 -13.21 -14.78 -4.72
C GLN A 58 -14.22 -13.82 -4.08
N LEU A 59 -14.76 -12.88 -4.86
CA LEU A 59 -15.82 -11.97 -4.43
C LEU A 59 -17.18 -12.67 -4.52
N THR A 60 -18.07 -12.39 -3.57
CA THR A 60 -19.43 -12.96 -3.61
C THR A 60 -20.13 -12.51 -4.88
N THR A 61 -20.83 -13.40 -5.58
CA THR A 61 -21.63 -13.03 -6.78
C THR A 61 -22.53 -11.85 -6.48
N ASN A 62 -23.21 -11.92 -5.33
CA ASN A 62 -24.16 -10.92 -4.83
C ASN A 62 -23.52 -9.60 -4.37
N PHE A 63 -22.18 -9.53 -4.32
CA PHE A 63 -21.47 -8.31 -3.95
C PHE A 63 -21.44 -7.35 -5.13
N ASN A 64 -22.48 -6.51 -5.23
CA ASN A 64 -22.71 -5.53 -6.28
C ASN A 64 -22.72 -6.18 -7.67
N GLU A 65 -23.70 -7.07 -7.90
CA GLU A 65 -23.88 -7.86 -9.14
C GLU A 65 -23.92 -7.01 -10.41
N ASP A 66 -24.47 -5.79 -10.31
CA ASP A 66 -24.62 -4.88 -11.45
C ASP A 66 -23.31 -4.20 -11.86
N GLU A 67 -22.25 -4.38 -11.08
CA GLU A 67 -20.98 -3.68 -11.26
C GLU A 67 -19.95 -4.55 -11.98
N GLU A 68 -19.17 -3.90 -12.84
CA GLU A 68 -18.03 -4.55 -13.52
C GLU A 68 -17.03 -5.13 -12.49
N PRO A 69 -16.32 -6.24 -12.81
CA PRO A 69 -15.38 -6.89 -11.88
C PRO A 69 -14.36 -5.95 -11.23
N TYR A 70 -13.92 -4.95 -12.00
CA TYR A 70 -13.03 -3.91 -11.53
C TYR A 70 -13.65 -3.05 -10.41
N GLN A 71 -14.91 -2.64 -10.61
CA GLN A 71 -15.63 -1.81 -9.66
C GLN A 71 -15.94 -2.58 -8.37
N ARG A 72 -16.27 -3.88 -8.49
CA ARG A 72 -16.41 -4.78 -7.34
C ARG A 72 -15.11 -4.86 -6.53
N LEU A 73 -13.95 -4.95 -7.17
CA LEU A 73 -12.67 -4.92 -6.46
C LEU A 73 -12.42 -3.58 -5.76
N LEU A 74 -12.74 -2.45 -6.40
CA LEU A 74 -12.61 -1.13 -5.78
C LEU A 74 -13.47 -1.02 -4.52
N LEU A 75 -14.71 -1.50 -4.57
CA LEU A 75 -15.61 -1.54 -3.43
C LEU A 75 -15.07 -2.46 -2.32
N ALA A 76 -14.53 -3.63 -2.68
CA ALA A 76 -13.86 -4.52 -1.73
C ALA A 76 -12.64 -3.84 -1.08
N SER A 77 -11.87 -3.07 -1.85
CA SER A 77 -10.71 -2.29 -1.36
C SER A 77 -11.14 -1.19 -0.39
N CYS A 78 -12.24 -0.49 -0.71
CA CYS A 78 -12.86 0.48 0.18
C CYS A 78 -13.29 -0.18 1.49
N ARG A 79 -13.87 -1.38 1.41
CA ARG A 79 -14.31 -2.09 2.61
C ARG A 79 -13.14 -2.55 3.48
N VAL A 80 -12.07 -3.07 2.87
CA VAL A 80 -10.81 -3.38 3.56
C VAL A 80 -10.29 -2.16 4.32
N MET A 81 -10.23 -0.99 3.67
CA MET A 81 -9.79 0.25 4.31
C MET A 81 -10.66 0.62 5.52
N GLN A 82 -11.99 0.55 5.39
CA GLN A 82 -12.92 0.86 6.49
C GLN A 82 -12.70 -0.05 7.70
N ILE A 83 -12.55 -1.37 7.48
CA ILE A 83 -12.32 -2.34 8.56
C ILE A 83 -11.01 -2.05 9.29
N LEU A 84 -9.95 -1.80 8.52
CA LEU A 84 -8.63 -1.53 9.05
C LEU A 84 -8.57 -0.21 9.86
N ARG A 85 -9.32 0.82 9.45
CA ARG A 85 -9.44 2.06 10.23
C ARG A 85 -10.08 1.82 11.60
N ALA A 86 -11.08 0.95 11.64
CA ALA A 86 -11.81 0.67 12.87
C ALA A 86 -11.01 -0.17 13.88
N LYS A 87 -9.99 -0.94 13.45
CA LYS A 87 -9.35 -1.98 14.28
C LYS A 87 -7.82 -1.97 14.15
N LYS A 88 -7.13 -1.74 15.28
CA LYS A 88 -5.68 -1.46 15.34
C LYS A 88 -4.77 -2.68 15.09
N ASP A 89 -5.21 -3.87 15.49
CA ASP A 89 -4.38 -5.09 15.45
C ASP A 89 -5.04 -6.15 14.53
N MET A 90 -5.30 -5.72 13.30
CA MET A 90 -5.90 -6.56 12.28
C MET A 90 -4.84 -7.47 11.66
N SER A 91 -5.19 -8.75 11.49
CA SER A 91 -4.43 -9.71 10.69
C SER A 91 -5.17 -9.98 9.39
N ILE A 92 -4.49 -10.50 8.37
CA ILE A 92 -5.13 -10.88 7.11
C ILE A 92 -6.23 -11.91 7.34
N ASN A 93 -6.01 -12.89 8.23
CA ASN A 93 -7.04 -13.89 8.57
C ASN A 93 -8.27 -13.26 9.22
N ARG A 94 -8.10 -12.32 10.17
CA ARG A 94 -9.25 -11.65 10.81
C ARG A 94 -10.01 -10.75 9.83
N LEU A 95 -9.28 -10.09 8.94
CA LEU A 95 -9.87 -9.27 7.88
C LEU A 95 -10.67 -10.14 6.91
N GLN A 96 -10.14 -11.29 6.52
CA GLN A 96 -10.82 -12.29 5.68
C GLN A 96 -12.14 -12.76 6.33
N GLN A 97 -12.10 -13.14 7.61
CA GLN A 97 -13.29 -13.57 8.35
C GLN A 97 -14.38 -12.49 8.36
N GLN A 98 -13.99 -11.23 8.58
CA GLN A 98 -14.94 -10.12 8.59
C GLN A 98 -15.52 -9.83 7.20
N LEU A 99 -14.71 -9.90 6.16
CA LEU A 99 -15.19 -9.71 4.79
C LEU A 99 -16.14 -10.82 4.34
N VAL A 100 -15.95 -12.06 4.81
CA VAL A 100 -16.93 -13.15 4.60
C VAL A 100 -18.22 -12.89 5.38
N GLN A 101 -18.11 -12.44 6.64
CA GLN A 101 -19.28 -12.10 7.46
C GLN A 101 -20.12 -10.97 6.83
N GLU A 102 -19.48 -10.04 6.13
CA GLU A 102 -20.11 -8.91 5.45
C GLU A 102 -20.48 -9.22 3.98
N SER A 103 -20.41 -10.49 3.59
CA SER A 103 -20.73 -10.98 2.24
C SER A 103 -19.92 -10.33 1.10
N VAL A 104 -18.73 -9.79 1.40
CA VAL A 104 -17.80 -9.26 0.39
C VAL A 104 -17.02 -10.38 -0.29
N LEU A 105 -16.52 -11.32 0.51
CA LEU A 105 -15.83 -12.52 0.05
C LEU A 105 -16.74 -13.74 0.15
N MET A 106 -16.58 -14.66 -0.81
CA MET A 106 -17.25 -15.95 -0.76
C MET A 106 -16.88 -16.73 0.52
N PRO A 107 -17.81 -17.46 1.15
CA PRO A 107 -17.45 -18.48 2.11
C PRO A 107 -16.46 -19.47 1.49
N HIS A 108 -15.48 -19.93 2.26
CA HIS A 108 -14.53 -20.94 1.81
C HIS A 108 -14.81 -22.27 2.52
N GLU A 109 -14.86 -23.34 1.74
CA GLU A 109 -14.93 -24.71 2.29
C GLU A 109 -13.53 -25.36 2.34
N GLU A 110 -12.68 -25.00 1.37
CA GLU A 110 -11.32 -25.51 1.27
C GLU A 110 -10.27 -24.51 1.76
N ASP A 111 -9.21 -25.04 2.38
CA ASP A 111 -8.01 -24.26 2.74
C ASP A 111 -7.38 -23.55 1.56
N ARG A 112 -7.53 -24.10 0.35
CA ARG A 112 -6.99 -23.52 -0.87
C ARG A 112 -7.65 -22.19 -1.20
N ASP A 113 -8.97 -22.09 -1.07
CA ASP A 113 -9.71 -20.86 -1.36
C ASP A 113 -9.47 -19.81 -0.27
N LYS A 114 -9.40 -20.23 0.99
CA LYS A 114 -8.96 -19.34 2.08
C LYS A 114 -7.62 -18.66 1.78
N ARG A 115 -6.64 -19.43 1.29
CA ARG A 115 -5.32 -18.88 0.95
C ARG A 115 -5.37 -17.94 -0.25
N LYS A 116 -6.22 -18.21 -1.27
CA LYS A 116 -6.45 -17.26 -2.38
C LYS A 116 -7.02 -15.94 -1.87
N GLN A 117 -8.00 -16.00 -0.96
CA GLN A 117 -8.56 -14.80 -0.31
C GLN A 117 -7.51 -14.03 0.47
N HIS A 118 -6.63 -14.72 1.20
CA HIS A 118 -5.49 -14.06 1.87
C HIS A 118 -4.58 -13.34 0.87
N GLN A 119 -4.29 -13.94 -0.30
CA GLN A 119 -3.49 -13.30 -1.34
C GLN A 119 -4.18 -12.08 -1.93
N LEU A 120 -5.50 -12.16 -2.17
CA LEU A 120 -6.29 -11.03 -2.64
C LEU A 120 -6.22 -9.87 -1.64
N ILE A 121 -6.45 -10.14 -0.36
CA ILE A 121 -6.36 -9.14 0.70
C ILE A 121 -4.95 -8.55 0.77
N PHE A 122 -3.91 -9.37 0.68
CA PHE A 122 -2.51 -8.91 0.65
C PHE A 122 -2.23 -8.01 -0.58
N GLY A 123 -2.81 -8.33 -1.74
CA GLY A 123 -2.73 -7.49 -2.93
C GLY A 123 -3.39 -6.14 -2.72
N ILE A 124 -4.64 -6.14 -2.21
CA ILE A 124 -5.39 -4.94 -1.86
C ILE A 124 -4.60 -4.06 -0.89
N LEU A 125 -4.03 -4.64 0.18
CA LEU A 125 -3.18 -3.92 1.14
C LEU A 125 -1.99 -3.23 0.45
N GLY A 126 -1.34 -3.90 -0.50
CA GLY A 126 -0.25 -3.32 -1.28
C GLY A 126 -0.71 -2.16 -2.15
N TRP A 127 -1.83 -2.30 -2.85
CA TRP A 127 -2.35 -1.26 -3.74
C TRP A 127 -2.90 -0.03 -3.02
N ILE A 128 -3.57 -0.20 -1.87
CA ILE A 128 -4.10 0.93 -1.10
C ILE A 128 -2.99 1.70 -0.37
N SER A 129 -1.97 1.00 0.13
CA SER A 129 -0.88 1.62 0.90
C SER A 129 0.28 2.10 0.01
N LEU A 130 0.44 1.49 -1.16
CA LEU A 130 1.60 1.64 -2.04
C LEU A 130 2.95 1.41 -1.33
N LEU A 131 2.96 0.75 -0.17
CA LEU A 131 4.19 0.42 0.56
C LEU A 131 4.98 -0.69 -0.12
N TYR A 132 4.31 -1.52 -0.91
CA TYR A 132 4.94 -2.54 -1.72
C TYR A 132 4.02 -2.81 -2.91
N LEU A 133 4.59 -3.39 -3.95
CA LEU A 133 3.81 -3.94 -5.04
C LEU A 133 3.69 -5.44 -4.79
N PRO A 134 2.46 -6.01 -4.75
CA PRO A 134 2.32 -7.47 -4.71
C PRO A 134 2.97 -8.06 -5.97
N ALA A 135 3.37 -9.33 -5.96
CA ALA A 135 3.86 -10.00 -7.17
C ALA A 135 2.69 -10.47 -8.06
N PRO A 136 2.81 -10.50 -9.40
CA PRO A 136 1.69 -10.80 -10.29
C PRO A 136 1.32 -12.29 -10.33
N HIS A 137 2.25 -13.17 -9.94
CA HIS A 137 2.07 -14.63 -10.02
C HIS A 137 2.29 -15.23 -8.64
N VAL A 138 1.27 -15.14 -7.79
CA VAL A 138 1.41 -15.55 -6.40
C VAL A 138 1.09 -17.04 -6.25
N ARG A 139 2.09 -17.82 -5.82
CA ARG A 139 1.85 -19.17 -5.33
C ARG A 139 1.05 -19.06 -4.03
N ILE A 140 0.03 -19.90 -3.90
CA ILE A 140 -0.93 -19.88 -2.79
C ILE A 140 -0.25 -20.04 -1.41
N GLU A 141 0.97 -20.57 -1.37
CA GLU A 141 1.75 -20.88 -0.16
C GLU A 141 2.47 -19.68 0.48
N SER A 142 2.68 -18.59 -0.26
CA SER A 142 3.54 -17.49 0.21
C SER A 142 3.06 -16.12 -0.28
N PHE A 143 3.12 -15.11 0.58
CA PHE A 143 3.00 -13.71 0.19
C PHE A 143 4.29 -13.27 -0.51
N LYS A 144 4.16 -12.60 -1.65
CA LYS A 144 5.29 -12.12 -2.45
C LYS A 144 5.14 -10.67 -2.85
N ILE A 145 6.24 -9.94 -2.77
CA ILE A 145 6.35 -8.56 -3.25
C ILE A 145 7.24 -8.52 -4.48
N ASN A 146 7.02 -7.53 -5.34
CA ASN A 146 7.87 -7.27 -6.47
C ASN A 146 9.18 -6.61 -5.99
N GLY A 147 10.32 -7.25 -6.26
CA GLY A 147 11.65 -6.81 -5.79
C GLY A 147 12.26 -5.66 -6.59
N ILE A 148 11.63 -5.23 -7.70
CA ILE A 148 12.20 -4.28 -8.67
C ILE A 148 12.49 -2.89 -8.06
N ALA A 149 11.87 -2.54 -6.93
CA ALA A 149 12.00 -1.20 -6.34
C ALA A 149 12.76 -1.16 -5.02
N MET A 150 13.29 -2.27 -4.50
CA MET A 150 14.03 -2.28 -3.23
C MET A 150 15.44 -2.79 -3.47
N ILE A 151 16.44 -2.12 -2.96
CA ILE A 151 17.84 -2.50 -3.09
C ILE A 151 18.39 -2.92 -1.73
N PRO A 152 18.62 -4.23 -1.55
CA PRO A 152 17.71 -5.32 -1.86
C PRO A 152 16.71 -5.52 -0.71
N PRO A 153 15.44 -5.89 -0.97
CA PRO A 153 14.57 -6.34 0.10
C PRO A 153 15.21 -7.59 0.70
N LYS A 154 15.39 -7.60 2.04
CA LYS A 154 16.02 -8.76 2.70
C LYS A 154 15.28 -10.06 2.37
N LYS A 155 13.96 -9.99 2.11
CA LYS A 155 13.11 -11.09 1.65
C LYS A 155 12.02 -10.59 0.70
N THR A 156 11.86 -11.22 -0.46
CA THR A 156 10.75 -10.95 -1.40
C THR A 156 9.54 -11.86 -1.18
N SER A 157 9.67 -12.84 -0.27
CA SER A 157 8.66 -13.88 -0.04
C SER A 157 8.56 -14.23 1.45
N VAL A 158 7.35 -14.36 1.95
CA VAL A 158 7.03 -14.73 3.33
C VAL A 158 5.96 -15.84 3.33
N ASN A 159 6.06 -16.82 4.23
CA ASN A 159 5.09 -17.91 4.33
C ASN A 159 3.67 -17.36 4.65
N SER A 160 2.66 -17.89 3.97
CA SER A 160 1.24 -17.57 4.17
C SER A 160 0.73 -17.77 5.61
N GLU A 161 1.38 -18.59 6.43
CA GLU A 161 1.08 -18.74 7.87
C GLU A 161 1.17 -17.41 8.64
N LYS A 162 1.99 -16.46 8.15
CA LYS A 162 2.07 -15.11 8.72
C LYS A 162 0.76 -14.32 8.56
N ALA A 163 -0.21 -14.79 7.79
CA ALA A 163 -1.56 -14.20 7.70
C ALA A 163 -2.28 -14.11 9.05
N GLN A 164 -1.89 -14.94 10.03
CA GLN A 164 -2.44 -14.91 11.39
C GLN A 164 -1.86 -13.77 12.25
N ARG A 165 -0.70 -13.24 11.86
CA ARG A 165 -0.02 -12.16 12.59
C ARG A 165 -0.62 -10.80 12.25
N PRO A 166 -0.51 -9.81 13.14
CA PRO A 166 -0.83 -8.42 12.81
C PRO A 166 -0.15 -7.97 11.51
N ILE A 167 -0.83 -7.14 10.73
CA ILE A 167 -0.35 -6.73 9.39
C ILE A 167 1.03 -6.07 9.48
N ASP A 168 1.32 -5.26 10.51
CA ASP A 168 2.65 -4.65 10.67
C ASP A 168 3.75 -5.70 10.91
N GLU A 169 3.48 -6.75 11.70
CA GLU A 169 4.42 -7.86 11.90
C GLU A 169 4.67 -8.62 10.58
N LEU A 170 3.60 -8.86 9.81
CA LEU A 170 3.71 -9.49 8.49
C LEU A 170 4.56 -8.65 7.54
N LEU A 171 4.35 -7.32 7.49
CA LEU A 171 5.10 -6.43 6.60
C LEU A 171 6.58 -6.31 7.01
N ARG A 172 6.87 -6.27 8.32
CA ARG A 172 8.26 -6.31 8.82
C ARG A 172 8.99 -7.60 8.45
N ALA A 173 8.28 -8.70 8.18
CA ALA A 173 8.92 -9.96 7.78
C ALA A 173 9.60 -9.89 6.40
N PHE A 174 9.23 -8.90 5.56
CA PHE A 174 9.89 -8.63 4.28
C PHE A 174 11.13 -7.72 4.40
N GLY A 175 11.33 -7.09 5.56
CA GLY A 175 12.43 -6.15 5.82
C GLY A 175 11.93 -4.74 6.14
N PRO A 176 12.75 -3.70 5.89
CA PRO A 176 12.44 -2.31 6.22
C PRO A 176 11.46 -1.68 5.21
N ILE A 177 10.29 -2.29 5.01
CA ILE A 177 9.24 -1.77 4.12
C ILE A 177 8.46 -0.62 4.79
N LEU A 178 8.33 -0.71 6.11
CA LEU A 178 7.61 0.29 6.88
C LEU A 178 8.51 1.51 7.12
N PRO A 179 7.99 2.74 6.94
CA PRO A 179 8.68 3.95 7.35
C PRO A 179 9.12 3.85 8.81
N THR A 180 10.36 4.22 9.09
CA THR A 180 10.88 4.34 10.45
C THR A 180 10.78 5.80 10.87
N SER A 181 10.28 6.07 12.08
CA SER A 181 10.32 7.44 12.61
C SER A 181 11.77 7.90 12.74
N PRO A 182 12.09 9.12 12.31
CA PRO A 182 13.44 9.68 12.49
C PRO A 182 13.84 9.79 13.97
N ASP A 183 12.89 9.81 14.91
CA ASP A 183 13.15 9.91 16.36
C ASP A 183 13.83 8.67 16.96
N HIS A 184 13.97 7.59 16.19
CA HIS A 184 14.68 6.38 16.59
C HIS A 184 16.07 6.24 15.97
N PHE A 185 16.59 7.27 15.28
CA PHE A 185 18.03 7.33 15.02
C PHE A 185 18.74 7.67 16.33
N ASP A 186 19.04 6.65 17.13
CA ASP A 186 20.00 6.77 18.23
C ASP A 186 21.29 7.37 17.65
N PRO A 187 21.66 8.60 18.02
CA PRO A 187 22.95 9.14 17.63
C PRO A 187 23.98 8.34 18.41
N SER A 188 24.55 7.31 17.77
CA SER A 188 25.71 6.62 18.32
C SER A 188 26.74 7.67 18.75
N PRO A 189 27.13 7.72 20.03
CA PRO A 189 27.95 8.81 20.58
C PRO A 189 29.40 8.80 20.10
N SER A 190 29.76 7.92 19.14
CA SER A 190 31.15 7.70 18.71
C SER A 190 31.50 8.25 17.32
N SER A 191 30.59 8.94 16.62
CA SER A 191 30.93 9.56 15.33
C SER A 191 31.22 11.05 15.49
N ALA A 192 32.50 11.41 15.28
CA ALA A 192 33.03 12.77 15.24
C ALA A 192 32.14 13.71 14.42
N PRO A 193 32.14 15.04 14.69
CA PRO A 193 31.33 16.02 13.99
C PRO A 193 31.81 16.16 12.54
N HIS A 194 31.42 15.21 11.69
CA HIS A 194 31.42 15.41 10.26
C HIS A 194 30.45 16.56 10.07
N SER A 195 30.96 17.72 9.65
CA SER A 195 30.11 18.81 9.20
C SER A 195 29.29 18.25 8.05
N ARG A 196 28.11 17.72 8.36
CA ARG A 196 27.12 17.36 7.35
C ARG A 196 26.81 18.70 6.71
N LEU A 197 27.40 18.95 5.54
CA LEU A 197 26.97 19.98 4.62
C LEU A 197 25.50 19.68 4.40
N LYS A 198 24.64 20.30 5.22
CA LYS A 198 23.22 20.30 5.05
C LYS A 198 23.02 21.12 3.79
N PHE A 199 22.93 20.44 2.64
CA PHE A 199 22.54 21.09 1.41
C PHE A 199 21.24 21.83 1.71
N HIS A 200 21.28 23.15 1.57
CA HIS A 200 20.10 23.96 1.71
C HIS A 200 19.13 23.55 0.59
N VAL A 201 18.02 22.90 0.95
CA VAL A 201 17.10 22.22 0.03
C VAL A 201 16.61 23.16 -1.08
N ALA A 202 16.54 24.48 -0.83
CA ALA A 202 16.06 25.45 -1.81
C ALA A 202 16.93 25.59 -3.08
N SER A 203 18.18 25.11 -3.09
CA SER A 203 19.07 25.21 -4.26
C SER A 203 19.31 23.89 -5.00
N LEU A 204 18.80 22.77 -4.51
CA LEU A 204 19.02 21.46 -5.14
C LEU A 204 17.89 21.17 -6.14
N SER A 205 18.06 21.62 -7.38
CA SER A 205 17.19 21.21 -8.47
C SER A 205 17.57 19.80 -8.95
N ALA A 206 16.58 19.04 -9.46
CA ALA A 206 16.83 17.74 -10.10
C ALA A 206 17.89 17.83 -11.20
N ALA A 207 17.88 18.92 -11.98
CA ALA A 207 18.89 19.18 -13.01
C ALA A 207 20.31 19.32 -12.43
N THR A 208 20.46 20.00 -11.29
CA THR A 208 21.75 20.15 -10.60
C THR A 208 22.23 18.83 -10.02
N LEU A 209 21.31 18.04 -9.45
CA LEU A 209 21.64 16.71 -8.94
C LEU A 209 22.17 15.82 -10.07
N ILE A 210 21.42 15.72 -11.18
CA ILE A 210 21.80 14.91 -12.35
C ILE A 210 23.14 15.39 -12.93
N SER A 211 23.35 16.70 -13.08
CA SER A 211 24.57 17.24 -13.72
C SER A 211 25.83 17.05 -12.89
N LEU A 212 25.74 17.26 -11.56
CA LEU A 212 26.91 17.19 -10.68
C LEU A 212 27.27 15.75 -10.29
N THR A 213 26.26 14.93 -10.01
CA THR A 213 26.47 13.60 -9.42
C THR A 213 26.37 12.48 -10.46
N LYS A 214 25.94 12.80 -11.68
CA LYS A 214 25.60 11.82 -12.73
C LYS A 214 24.55 10.79 -12.27
N VAL A 215 23.74 11.17 -11.27
CA VAL A 215 22.67 10.32 -10.77
C VAL A 215 21.52 10.29 -11.77
N LYS A 216 21.01 9.09 -12.04
CA LYS A 216 19.81 8.87 -12.84
C LYS A 216 18.59 8.81 -11.93
N LEU A 217 17.52 9.51 -12.31
CA LEU A 217 16.25 9.43 -11.60
C LEU A 217 15.42 8.26 -12.14
N VAL A 218 14.95 7.40 -11.26
CA VAL A 218 14.10 6.25 -11.59
C VAL A 218 12.74 6.43 -10.94
N TRP A 219 11.66 6.39 -11.72
CA TRP A 219 10.32 6.53 -11.20
C TRP A 219 9.81 5.20 -10.63
N VAL A 220 9.36 5.19 -9.38
CA VAL A 220 8.84 4.00 -8.68
C VAL A 220 7.38 4.13 -8.31
N GLU A 221 6.71 2.99 -8.21
CA GLU A 221 5.30 2.90 -7.79
C GLU A 221 5.13 2.53 -6.32
N ALA A 222 6.21 2.11 -5.63
CA ALA A 222 6.19 1.85 -4.20
C ALA A 222 6.78 3.05 -3.44
N ILE A 223 6.09 3.56 -2.44
CA ILE A 223 6.55 4.73 -1.66
C ILE A 223 7.71 4.38 -0.72
N SER A 224 7.82 3.12 -0.30
CA SER A 224 8.93 2.61 0.50
C SER A 224 10.28 2.67 -0.23
N ALA A 225 10.26 2.72 -1.57
CA ALA A 225 11.42 2.91 -2.43
C ALA A 225 11.74 4.40 -2.68
N HIS A 226 10.94 5.32 -2.13
CA HIS A 226 11.14 6.73 -2.36
C HIS A 226 12.43 7.22 -1.68
N LEU A 227 13.27 7.91 -2.46
CA LEU A 227 14.58 8.42 -2.07
C LEU A 227 15.60 7.33 -1.72
N GLU A 228 15.33 6.08 -2.10
CA GLU A 228 16.33 5.04 -2.07
C GLU A 228 17.44 5.39 -3.08
N PHE A 229 18.69 5.23 -2.67
CA PHE A 229 19.86 5.54 -3.49
C PHE A 229 20.73 4.30 -3.64
N ASP A 230 20.92 3.86 -4.88
CA ASP A 230 21.86 2.80 -5.19
C ASP A 230 23.27 3.38 -5.36
N THR A 231 24.19 2.97 -4.49
CA THR A 231 25.60 3.41 -4.58
C THR A 231 26.38 2.67 -5.66
N THR A 232 25.90 1.50 -6.09
CA THR A 232 26.56 0.67 -7.12
C THR A 232 26.21 1.15 -8.53
N ILE A 233 24.97 1.55 -8.74
CA ILE A 233 24.47 2.17 -9.96
C ILE A 233 23.89 3.50 -9.51
N PRO A 234 24.46 4.69 -9.84
CA PRO A 234 24.04 5.97 -9.25
C PRO A 234 22.61 6.32 -9.68
N GLU A 235 21.61 5.70 -9.04
CA GLU A 235 20.20 5.77 -9.33
C GLU A 235 19.48 6.21 -8.05
N LEU A 236 18.68 7.28 -8.17
CA LEU A 236 17.82 7.78 -7.12
C LEU A 236 16.37 7.50 -7.51
N TYR A 237 15.68 6.78 -6.63
CA TYR A 237 14.32 6.32 -6.88
C TYR A 237 13.30 7.36 -6.38
N ILE A 238 12.46 7.85 -7.28
CA ILE A 238 11.47 8.89 -7.00
C ILE A 238 10.08 8.31 -7.17
N PHE A 239 9.26 8.43 -6.14
CA PHE A 239 7.89 7.93 -6.20
C PHE A 239 7.05 8.75 -7.17
N LYS A 240 6.34 8.05 -8.07
CA LYS A 240 5.70 8.67 -9.24
C LYS A 240 4.35 9.35 -8.98
N LEU A 241 3.81 9.27 -7.76
CA LEU A 241 2.48 9.80 -7.40
C LEU A 241 2.59 10.88 -6.30
N PRO A 242 3.04 12.10 -6.63
CA PRO A 242 3.18 13.16 -5.62
C PRO A 242 1.84 13.56 -4.98
N SER A 243 0.71 13.40 -5.68
CA SER A 243 -0.62 13.61 -5.12
C SER A 243 -0.94 12.65 -3.97
N PHE A 244 -0.45 11.41 -4.04
CA PHE A 244 -0.56 10.47 -2.94
C PHE A 244 0.22 10.99 -1.72
N CYS A 245 1.46 11.47 -1.89
CA CYS A 245 2.22 12.07 -0.80
C CYS A 245 1.50 13.25 -0.16
N ASN A 246 0.84 14.11 -0.95
CA ASN A 246 0.07 15.25 -0.43
C ASN A 246 -1.13 14.79 0.40
N LEU A 247 -1.82 13.72 -0.01
CA LEU A 247 -2.87 13.10 0.80
C LEU A 247 -2.30 12.53 2.12
N GLN A 248 -1.02 12.15 2.11
CA GLN A 248 -0.26 11.74 3.29
C GLN A 248 0.44 12.90 4.02
N GLN A 249 0.00 14.14 3.90
CA GLN A 249 0.55 15.25 4.70
C GLN A 249 -0.37 15.77 5.80
N SER A 250 -1.64 15.35 5.84
CA SER A 250 -2.53 15.74 6.95
C SER A 250 -2.17 15.01 8.25
N ASP A 251 -2.65 15.50 9.39
CA ASP A 251 -2.48 14.83 10.69
C ASP A 251 -3.09 13.41 10.73
N ASP A 252 -3.93 13.09 9.74
CA ASP A 252 -4.52 11.79 9.47
C ASP A 252 -3.70 10.93 8.47
N SER A 253 -2.47 11.35 8.14
CA SER A 253 -1.60 10.75 7.13
C SER A 253 -1.18 9.30 7.41
N ILE A 254 -0.97 8.54 6.32
CA ILE A 254 -0.40 7.18 6.25
C ILE A 254 1.04 7.07 6.74
N ILE A 255 1.79 8.18 6.70
CA ILE A 255 3.26 8.20 6.77
C ILE A 255 3.78 9.07 7.91
N SER A 256 2.95 9.92 8.52
CA SER A 256 3.34 10.63 9.74
C SER A 256 3.40 9.64 10.91
N VAL A 257 4.62 9.38 11.38
CA VAL A 257 4.89 8.61 12.61
C VAL A 257 5.01 9.55 13.79
#